data_AF-A0A529TQV6-F1
#
_entry.id   AF-A0A529TQV6-F1
#
_cell.length_a   1.000
_cell.length_b   1.000
_cell.length_c   1.000
_cell.angle_alpha   90.00
_cell.angle_beta   90.00
_cell.angle_gamma   90.00
#
_symmetry.space_group_name_H-M   'P 1'
#
loop_
_entity.id
_entity.type
_entity.pdbx_description
1 polymer ?
#
loop_
_entity_poly.entity_id
_entity_poly.type
_entity_poly.pdbx_seq_one_letter_code
_entity_poly.pdbx_strand_id
1 'polypeptide(L)' 'REKGTPYDELGLADPKWSDEELIDVMLAHPILINRPIVETPKGTRLCRPSEAVLPLLDNPVRGFIKEDGEKVAHEPGQA' A
#
# COMPACT_ATOMS: atom_id res chain seq x y z
N ARG A 1 -4.29 5.33 -6.87
CA ARG A 1 -3.72 6.56 -6.25
C ARG A 1 -4.26 7.75 -7.01
N GLU A 2 -4.62 8.86 -6.35
CA GLU A 2 -5.29 9.99 -7.01
C GLU A 2 -4.40 11.24 -7.02
N LYS A 3 -4.04 11.74 -5.84
CA LYS A 3 -3.30 13.01 -5.70
C LYS A 3 -1.92 12.97 -6.38
N GLY A 4 -1.69 13.94 -7.26
CA GLY A 4 -0.43 14.13 -7.98
C GLY A 4 -0.15 13.03 -9.01
N THR A 5 -1.21 12.47 -9.58
CA THR A 5 -1.14 11.40 -10.60
C THR A 5 -2.11 11.72 -11.73
N PRO A 6 -1.99 11.10 -12.92
CA PRO A 6 -2.92 11.33 -14.03
C PRO A 6 -4.30 10.66 -13.83
N TYR A 7 -4.66 10.28 -12.60
CA TYR A 7 -5.89 9.53 -12.30
C TYR A 7 -7.16 10.26 -12.76
N ASP A 8 -7.25 11.56 -12.45
CA ASP A 8 -8.40 12.40 -12.84
C ASP A 8 -8.39 12.69 -14.34
N GLU A 9 -7.22 12.99 -14.91
CA GLU A 9 -7.03 13.28 -16.35
C GLU A 9 -7.40 12.08 -17.23
N LEU A 10 -7.14 10.86 -16.76
CA LEU A 10 -7.48 9.61 -17.44
C LEU A 10 -8.90 9.12 -17.12
N GLY A 11 -9.65 9.78 -16.22
CA GLY A 11 -11.01 9.40 -15.86
C GLY A 11 -11.12 8.01 -15.23
N LEU A 12 -10.15 7.62 -14.39
CA LEU A 12 -10.06 6.28 -13.81
C LEU A 12 -11.08 6.00 -12.68
N ALA A 13 -11.91 7.00 -12.33
CA ALA A 13 -13.04 6.84 -11.42
C ALA A 13 -14.30 6.29 -12.10
N ASP A 14 -14.33 6.24 -13.43
CA ASP A 14 -15.46 5.74 -14.20
C ASP A 14 -15.60 4.22 -13.99
N PRO A 15 -16.77 3.70 -13.55
CA PRO A 15 -16.96 2.27 -13.32
C PRO A 15 -16.92 1.41 -14.59
N LYS A 16 -16.74 2.00 -15.77
CA LYS A 16 -16.59 1.28 -17.04
C LYS A 16 -15.31 0.44 -17.14
N TRP A 17 -14.25 0.81 -16.42
CA TRP A 17 -12.94 0.17 -16.56
C TRP A 17 -12.95 -1.25 -16.01
N SER A 18 -12.38 -2.20 -16.75
CA SER A 18 -12.13 -3.54 -16.23
C SER A 18 -10.88 -3.58 -15.34
N ASP A 19 -10.76 -4.61 -14.51
CA ASP A 19 -9.57 -4.83 -13.70
C ASP A 19 -8.30 -4.97 -14.57
N GLU A 20 -8.39 -5.67 -15.71
CA GLU A 20 -7.28 -5.80 -16.66
C GLU A 20 -6.86 -4.45 -17.25
N GLU A 21 -7.83 -3.62 -17.66
CA GLU A 21 -7.54 -2.29 -18.21
C GLU A 21 -6.90 -1.37 -17.16
N LEU A 22 -7.37 -1.44 -15.91
CA LEU A 22 -6.77 -0.70 -14.80
C LEU A 22 -5.32 -1.16 -14.55
N ILE A 23 -5.05 -2.45 -14.66
CA ILE A 23 -3.69 -3.00 -14.55
C ILE A 23 -2.80 -2.48 -15.67
N ASP A 24 -3.25 -2.50 -16.92
CA ASP A 24 -2.50 -1.98 -18.05
C ASP A 24 -2.19 -0.49 -17.90
N VAL A 25 -3.15 0.29 -17.41
CA VAL A 25 -2.94 1.72 -17.11
C VAL A 25 -1.95 1.91 -15.97
N MET A 26 -1.98 1.08 -14.92
CA MET A 26 -0.98 1.10 -13.85
C MET A 26 0.42 0.73 -14.33
N LEU A 27 0.55 -0.21 -15.29
CA LEU A 27 1.82 -0.57 -15.92
C LEU A 27 2.36 0.56 -16.80
N ALA A 28 1.48 1.23 -17.56
CA ALA A 28 1.83 2.38 -18.39
C ALA A 28 2.18 3.63 -17.55
N HIS A 29 1.52 3.82 -16.41
CA HIS A 29 1.74 4.93 -15.50
C HIS A 29 2.00 4.43 -14.06
N PRO A 30 3.21 3.93 -13.75
CA PRO A 30 3.53 3.31 -12.45
C PRO A 30 3.26 4.21 -11.23
N ILE A 31 3.19 5.53 -11.42
CA ILE A 31 2.83 6.49 -10.38
C ILE A 31 1.41 6.26 -9.83
N LEU A 32 0.52 5.59 -10.58
CA LEU A 32 -0.85 5.26 -10.16
C LEU A 32 -0.89 4.14 -9.12
N ILE A 33 0.16 3.31 -9.03
CA ILE A 33 0.27 2.24 -8.05
C ILE A 33 0.44 2.85 -6.65
N ASN A 34 -0.49 2.52 -5.75
CA ASN A 34 -0.39 2.94 -4.36
C ASN A 34 0.84 2.27 -3.69
N ARG A 35 1.54 3.03 -2.83
CA ARG A 35 2.81 2.60 -2.20
C ARG A 35 2.80 2.75 -0.67
N PRO A 36 3.58 1.95 0.09
CA PRO A 36 4.41 0.83 -0.38
C PRO A 36 3.64 -0.50 -0.47
N ILE A 37 3.98 -1.32 -1.47
CA ILE A 37 3.62 -2.74 -1.51
C ILE A 37 4.82 -3.50 -0.95
N VAL A 38 4.59 -4.38 0.02
CA VAL A 38 5.63 -5.20 0.66
C VAL A 38 5.31 -6.67 0.45
N GLU A 39 6.31 -7.42 0.01
CA GLU A 39 6.26 -8.88 -0.16
C GLU A 39 7.27 -9.52 0.81
N THR A 40 6.82 -10.56 1.51
CA THR A 40 7.66 -11.42 2.36
C THR A 40 7.22 -12.88 2.18
N PRO A 41 7.96 -13.87 2.71
CA PRO A 41 7.49 -15.27 2.71
C PRO A 41 6.14 -15.49 3.41
N LYS A 42 5.71 -14.55 4.27
CA LYS A 42 4.40 -14.61 4.96
C LYS A 42 3.24 -14.04 4.12
N GLY A 43 3.53 -13.38 3.00
CA GLY A 43 2.54 -12.83 2.07
C GLY A 43 2.89 -11.43 1.56
N THR A 44 1.94 -10.84 0.83
CA THR A 44 2.09 -9.53 0.18
C THR A 44 0.94 -8.60 0.57
N ARG A 45 1.26 -7.32 0.86
CA ARG A 45 0.25 -6.32 1.25
C ARG A 45 0.63 -4.91 0.79
N LEU A 46 -0.38 -4.11 0.47
CA LEU A 46 -0.27 -2.65 0.42
C LEU A 46 -0.26 -2.09 1.86
N CYS A 47 0.90 -1.67 2.34
CA CYS A 47 1.08 -1.25 3.74
C CYS A 47 0.69 0.22 3.93
N ARG A 48 -0.63 0.48 3.86
CA ARG A 48 -1.26 1.76 4.18
C ARG A 48 -2.35 1.54 5.23
N PRO A 49 -2.12 1.88 6.50
CA PRO A 49 -0.97 2.61 7.05
C PRO A 49 0.30 1.73 7.18
N SER A 50 1.46 2.35 7.45
CA SER A 50 2.79 1.72 7.42
C SER A 50 2.94 0.46 8.29
N GLU A 51 2.33 0.48 9.47
CA GLU A 51 2.31 -0.57 10.49
C GLU A 51 1.63 -1.85 10.02
N ALA A 52 0.86 -1.80 8.91
CA ALA A 52 0.29 -2.98 8.29
C ALA A 52 1.36 -3.97 7.76
N VAL A 53 2.64 -3.56 7.72
CA VAL A 53 3.79 -4.42 7.43
C VAL A 53 4.13 -5.38 8.57
N LEU A 54 3.80 -5.05 9.83
CA LEU A 54 4.27 -5.80 11.00
C LEU A 54 3.91 -7.29 10.98
N PRO A 55 2.68 -7.70 10.59
CA PRO A 55 2.34 -9.13 10.49
C PRO A 55 3.12 -9.89 9.41
N LEU A 56 3.67 -9.19 8.41
CA LEU A 56 4.44 -9.80 7.32
C LEU A 56 5.91 -10.03 7.69
N LEU A 57 6.43 -9.39 8.73
CA LEU A 57 7.84 -9.50 9.09
C LEU A 57 8.10 -10.79 9.87
N ASP A 58 9.20 -11.48 9.58
CA ASP A 58 9.63 -12.65 10.37
C ASP A 58 9.94 -12.29 11.81
N ASN A 59 10.60 -11.14 11.99
CA ASN A 59 10.99 -10.59 13.28
C ASN A 59 10.46 -9.16 13.42
N PRO A 60 9.17 -8.97 13.74
CA PRO A 60 8.60 -7.64 13.86
C PRO A 60 9.15 -6.92 15.10
N VAL A 61 9.34 -5.61 14.99
CA VAL A 61 9.65 -4.76 16.15
C VAL A 61 8.43 -4.64 17.06
N ARG A 62 8.64 -4.49 18.38
CA ARG A 62 7.54 -4.30 19.34
C ARG A 62 6.92 -2.90 19.30
N GLY A 63 7.60 -1.96 18.66
CA GLY A 63 7.09 -0.61 18.46
C GLY A 63 8.11 0.29 17.79
N PHE A 64 7.63 1.40 17.23
CA PHE A 64 8.45 2.42 16.58
C PHE A 64 7.71 3.77 16.62
N ILE A 65 8.44 4.85 16.32
CA ILE A 65 7.88 6.21 16.21
C ILE A 65 7.95 6.60 14.74
N LYS A 66 6.81 6.99 14.16
CA LYS A 66 6.72 7.50 12.77
C LYS A 66 7.35 8.89 12.67
N GLU A 67 7.58 9.34 11.45
CA GLU A 67 8.17 10.67 11.17
C GLU A 67 7.32 11.83 11.69
N ASP A 68 6.01 11.64 11.80
CA ASP A 68 5.06 12.62 12.37
C ASP A 68 4.94 12.54 13.91
N GLY A 69 5.71 11.66 14.56
CA GLY A 69 5.70 11.46 16.01
C GLY A 69 4.67 10.45 16.51
N GLU A 70 3.88 9.84 15.63
CA GLU A 70 2.94 8.78 16.02
C GLU A 70 3.70 7.58 16.59
N LYS A 71 3.29 7.12 17.78
CA LYS A 71 3.85 5.93 18.42
C LYS A 71 3.04 4.70 18.02
N VAL A 72 3.68 3.77 17.32
CA VAL A 72 3.12 2.47 16.98
C VAL A 72 3.63 1.43 17.96
N ALA A 73 2.73 0.68 18.57
CA ALA A 73 3.04 -0.51 19.35
C ALA A 73 2.57 -1.76 18.59
N HIS A 74 3.32 -2.85 18.73
CA HIS A 74 3.00 -4.14 18.14
C HIS A 74 3.20 -5.25 19.16
N GLU A 75 2.13 -5.96 19.48
CA GLU A 75 2.19 -7.17 20.29
C GLU A 75 2.20 -8.38 19.33
N PRO A 76 3.29 -9.19 19.32
CA PRO A 76 3.33 -10.40 18.52
C PRO A 76 2.18 -11.33 18.92
N GLY A 77 1.26 -11.61 17.99
CA GLY A 77 0.08 -12.47 18.21
C GLY A 77 -1.27 -11.76 18.12
N GLN A 78 -1.31 -10.42 17.99
CA GLN A 78 -2.51 -9.73 17.55
C GLN A 78 -2.62 -9.80 16.02
N ALA A 79 -3.62 -10.53 15.54
CA ALA A 79 -4.08 -10.57 14.16
C ALA A 79 -5.18 -9.54 13.94
#